data_AF-A0AAU1HLC8-F1
#
_entry.id   AF-A0AAU1HLC8-F1
#
_cell.length_a   1.000
_cell.length_b   1.000
_cell.length_c   1.000
_cell.angle_alpha   90.00
_cell.angle_beta   90.00
_cell.angle_gamma   90.00
#
_symmetry.space_group_name_H-M   'P 1'
#
loop_
_entity.id
_entity.type
_entity.pdbx_description
1 polymer ?
#
loop_
_entity_poly.entity_id
_entity_poly.type
_entity_poly.pdbx_seq_one_letter_code
_entity_poly.pdbx_strand_id
1 'polypeptide(L)' 'MYAESESDPIARARESLETHRAVCKPCRAEGRMCPAAKFLSRTHNDLVRAMRR' A
#
# COMPACT_ATOMS: atom_id res chain seq x y z
N MET A 1 -0.16 -5.09 28.47
CA MET A 1 -1.37 -4.84 27.67
C MET A 1 -0.93 -4.76 26.22
N TYR A 2 -1.64 -5.46 25.33
CA TYR A 2 -1.25 -5.66 23.93
C TYR A 2 -1.12 -4.32 23.20
N ALA A 3 -0.10 -4.22 22.36
CA ALA A 3 0.28 -3.02 21.63
C ALA A 3 -0.91 -2.39 20.88
N GLU A 4 -1.41 -1.27 21.40
CA GLU A 4 -2.27 -0.34 20.68
C GLU A 4 -1.43 0.38 19.62
N SER A 5 -0.93 -0.38 18.65
CA SER A 5 -0.40 0.18 17.41
C SER A 5 -1.62 0.61 16.61
N GLU A 6 -2.18 1.77 16.96
CA GLU A 6 -2.99 2.57 16.06
C GLU A 6 -2.20 2.63 14.75
N SER A 7 -2.66 1.83 13.79
CA SER A 7 -1.80 1.43 12.70
C SER A 7 -1.66 2.63 11.79
N ASP A 8 -0.48 3.24 11.81
CA ASP A 8 -0.11 4.37 10.95
C ASP A 8 -0.72 4.17 9.55
N PRO A 9 -1.62 5.05 9.09
CA PRO A 9 -2.39 4.82 7.88
C PRO A 9 -1.48 4.73 6.65
N ILE A 10 -0.30 5.35 6.68
CA ILE A 10 0.74 5.19 5.65
C ILE A 10 1.30 3.75 5.67
N ALA A 11 1.69 3.24 6.85
CA ALA A 11 2.16 1.88 7.01
C ALA A 11 1.12 0.84 6.55
N ARG A 12 -0.16 1.05 6.86
CA ARG A 12 -1.27 0.18 6.38
C ARG A 12 -1.45 0.23 4.87
N ALA A 13 -1.39 1.42 4.27
CA ALA A 13 -1.46 1.57 2.82
C ALA A 13 -0.26 0.92 2.11
N ARG A 14 0.93 1.02 2.72
CA ARG A 14 2.16 0.37 2.21
C ARG A 14 2.04 -1.15 2.26
N GLU A 15 1.65 -1.70 3.41
CA GLU A 15 1.44 -3.15 3.56
C GLU A 15 0.37 -3.67 2.59
N SER A 16 -0.70 -2.92 2.37
CA SER A 16 -1.74 -3.30 1.41
C SER A 16 -1.19 -3.39 -0.02
N LEU A 17 -0.34 -2.45 -0.42
CA LEU A 17 0.35 -2.47 -1.72
C LEU A 17 1.32 -3.65 -1.82
N GLU A 18 2.10 -3.92 -0.79
CA GLU A 18 3.07 -5.02 -0.74
C GLU A 18 2.36 -6.38 -0.82
N THR A 19 1.32 -6.56 0.00
CA THR A 19 0.46 -7.75 -0.01
C THR A 19 -0.15 -7.96 -1.38
N HIS A 20 -0.69 -6.90 -1.99
CA HIS A 20 -1.24 -6.97 -3.33
C HIS A 20 -0.20 -7.44 -4.36
N ARG A 21 1.02 -6.90 -4.32
CA ARG A 21 2.10 -7.32 -5.24
C ARG A 21 2.49 -8.79 -5.04
N ALA A 22 2.44 -9.30 -3.81
CA ALA A 22 2.75 -10.69 -3.51
C ALA A 22 1.69 -11.66 -4.04
N VAL A 23 0.40 -11.32 -3.93
CA VAL A 23 -0.72 -12.20 -4.32
C VAL A 23 -1.18 -12.01 -5.77
N CYS A 24 -1.01 -10.81 -6.32
CA CYS A 24 -1.51 -10.46 -7.64
C CYS A 24 -0.62 -11.05 -8.73
N LYS A 25 -1.08 -12.15 -9.34
CA LYS A 25 -0.40 -12.83 -10.45
C LYS A 25 0.09 -11.91 -11.56
N PRO A 26 -0.69 -10.94 -12.11
CA PRO A 26 -0.18 -10.05 -13.15
C PRO A 26 0.92 -9.09 -12.66
N CYS A 27 0.80 -8.56 -11.43
CA CYS A 27 1.85 -7.73 -10.84
C CYS A 27 3.15 -8.51 -10.62
N ARG A 28 3.04 -9.80 -10.26
CA ARG A 28 4.18 -10.68 -10.02
C ARG A 28 4.80 -11.22 -11.31
N ALA A 29 4.00 -11.52 -12.33
CA ALA A 29 4.43 -12.23 -13.53
C ALA A 29 4.96 -11.30 -14.64
N GLU A 30 4.36 -10.12 -14.83
CA GLU A 30 4.69 -9.25 -15.97
C GLU A 30 5.56 -8.04 -15.60
N GLY A 31 5.87 -7.85 -14.30
CA GLY A 31 6.53 -6.63 -13.82
C GLY A 31 5.71 -5.36 -14.06
N ARG A 32 4.46 -5.47 -14.53
CA ARG A 32 3.54 -4.36 -14.79
C ARG A 32 2.56 -4.21 -13.63
N MET A 33 2.47 -2.99 -13.10
CA MET A 33 1.49 -2.67 -12.07
C MET A 33 0.07 -2.68 -12.66
N CYS A 34 -0.76 -3.57 -12.13
CA CYS A 34 -2.18 -3.62 -12.47
C CYS A 34 -2.91 -2.35 -11.95
N PRO A 35 -4.15 -2.08 -12.40
CA PRO A 35 -4.92 -0.91 -11.98
C PRO A 35 -5.08 -0.81 -10.45
N ALA A 36 -5.29 -1.94 -9.77
CA ALA A 36 -5.40 -1.98 -8.31
C ALA A 36 -4.08 -1.62 -7.61
N ALA A 37 -2.94 -2.15 -8.08
CA ALA A 37 -1.63 -1.77 -7.56
C ALA A 37 -1.32 -0.28 -7.78
N LYS A 38 -1.74 0.30 -8.91
CA LYS A 38 -1.62 1.75 -9.17
C LYS A 38 -2.47 2.56 -8.19
N PHE A 39 -3.70 2.13 -7.94
CA PHE A 39 -4.58 2.77 -6.97
C PHE A 39 -3.98 2.74 -5.56
N LEU A 40 -3.53 1.57 -5.09
CA LEU A 40 -2.90 1.42 -3.77
C LEU A 40 -1.63 2.26 -3.62
N SER A 41 -0.79 2.32 -4.66
CA SER A 41 0.39 3.18 -4.69
C SER A 41 0.02 4.67 -4.60
N ARG A 42 -1.01 5.09 -5.34
CA ARG A 42 -1.51 6.47 -5.29
C ARG A 42 -2.04 6.81 -3.90
N THR A 43 -2.86 5.95 -3.31
CA THR A 43 -3.40 6.13 -1.94
C THR A 43 -2.28 6.28 -0.92
N HIS A 44 -1.25 5.44 -0.96
CA HIS A 44 -0.08 5.59 -0.08
C HIS A 44 0.60 6.96 -0.27
N ASN A 45 0.82 7.38 -1.51
CA ASN A 45 1.43 8.69 -1.79
C ASN A 45 0.57 9.86 -1.32
N ASP A 46 -0.75 9.79 -1.48
CA ASP A 46 -1.68 10.81 -1.01
C ASP A 46 -1.67 10.92 0.53
N LEU A 47 -1.61 9.79 1.24
CA LEU A 47 -1.49 9.76 2.71
C LEU A 47 -0.15 10.33 3.19
N VAL A 48 0.96 9.98 2.53
CA VAL A 48 2.29 10.55 2.83
C VAL A 48 2.31 12.06 2.59
N ARG A 49 1.65 12.54 1.53
CA ARG A 49 1.54 13.97 1.25
C ARG A 49 0.67 14.68 2.29
N ALA A 50 -0.43 14.08 2.72
CA ALA A 50 -1.33 14.64 3.70
C ALA A 50 -0.67 14.82 5.08
N MET A 51 0.18 13.88 5.51
CA MET A 51 0.90 13.99 6.79
C MET A 51 2.08 14.97 6.78
N ARG A 52 2.60 15.33 5.60
CA ARG A 52 3.71 16.29 5.48
C ARG A 52 3.25 17.75 5.49
N ARG A 53 1.94 18.01 5.49
CA ARG A 53 1.35 19.35 5.46
C ARG A 53 0.90 19.77 6.85
#